data_AF-A0A9W4U2T3-F1
#
_entry.id   AF-A0A9W4U2T3-F1
#
_cell.length_a   1.000
_cell.length_b   1.000
_cell.length_c   1.000
_cell.angle_alpha   90.00
_cell.angle_beta   90.00
_cell.angle_gamma   90.00
#
_symmetry.space_group_name_H-M   'P 1'
#
loop_
_entity.id
_entity.type
_entity.pdbx_description
1 polymer ?
#
loop_
_entity_poly.entity_id
_entity_poly.type
_entity_poly.pdbx_seq_one_letter_code
_entity_poly.pdbx_strand_id
1 'polypeptide(L)'
;MLLTHSIGWQQKVGFLMGASKSLGVYLVLYVASKNCVGKQVMTNAVTNVYIDMEGSGTTTSTNTHRHSLNRIAWLLSSYSTVTSVFDTIGSSCVESTHSLSTPVICADPDQASAHPGPFLCASIELSCANRVTMASGLLSHLPSVPYPPSQAGRWSPVTSTINWCEEDYYATVYSAEVVNTLTNLLFMYLAAKGIYSCVKDEHDKVFIVAYIGYLLTGTGSFFFHSTLKYPMQLIDELSMIYTTCLMNYATFSFSRTPRFRLALASGLTFLALFITLYYHYLQDPTFHQITYAILTIIVFFRAVWVMEVNMRPRFRRNRKSEDSSSLRSNSVRVGAEKAELEREDERDRAILRQMWTMIAWGLSIFLGGFLLWHLDREHCHTLRNWRRQIGMPWGFFLELHGWWHIMTGTGGYFYIVWCTWLRHCLNYRQDDYELIWPRWLSMPVVSRQCRSRGTDDHGMHKSKKQI
;
A
#
# COMPACT_ATOMS: atom_id res chain seq x y z
N MET A 1 29.53 -44.11 13.96
CA MET A 1 29.60 -43.78 15.40
C MET A 1 29.85 -42.27 15.49
N LEU A 2 28.86 -41.53 15.98
CA LEU A 2 28.87 -40.09 16.37
C LEU A 2 29.02 -39.07 15.21
N LEU A 3 28.06 -38.24 14.77
CA LEU A 3 26.77 -37.74 15.28
C LEU A 3 26.77 -37.43 16.78
N THR A 4 27.33 -36.27 17.15
CA THR A 4 26.85 -35.32 18.17
C THR A 4 27.97 -34.33 18.46
N HIS A 5 27.84 -33.06 18.05
CA HIS A 5 28.43 -31.90 18.76
C HIS A 5 28.00 -30.59 18.06
N SER A 6 26.71 -30.25 18.18
CA SER A 6 26.20 -28.91 17.81
C SER A 6 25.11 -28.49 18.79
N ILE A 7 25.46 -28.35 20.07
CA ILE A 7 24.57 -27.82 21.13
C ILE A 7 25.26 -26.72 21.97
N GLY A 8 26.55 -26.41 21.74
CA GLY A 8 27.33 -25.55 22.64
C GLY A 8 27.22 -24.03 22.46
N TRP A 9 26.58 -23.51 21.40
CA TRP A 9 26.59 -22.06 21.11
C TRP A 9 25.28 -21.31 21.46
N GLN A 10 24.22 -22.01 21.87
CA GLN A 10 22.93 -21.39 22.19
C GLN A 10 22.83 -20.82 23.62
N GLN A 11 23.75 -21.17 24.54
CA GLN A 11 23.64 -20.75 25.95
C GLN A 11 24.45 -19.51 26.36
N LYS A 12 25.35 -18.97 25.51
CA LYS A 12 26.19 -17.81 25.87
C LYS A 12 25.72 -16.45 25.32
N VAL A 13 24.64 -16.40 24.55
CA VAL A 13 24.04 -15.13 24.08
C VAL A 13 22.99 -14.57 25.07
N GLY A 14 22.58 -15.36 26.07
CA GLY A 14 21.55 -14.99 27.05
C GLY A 14 21.93 -13.92 28.07
N PHE A 15 23.21 -13.49 28.15
CA PHE A 15 23.67 -12.62 29.24
C PHE A 15 23.99 -11.16 28.82
N LEU A 16 23.81 -10.81 27.54
CA LEU A 16 23.96 -9.42 27.05
C LEU A 16 22.67 -8.81 26.49
N MET A 17 21.52 -9.46 26.69
CA MET A 17 20.20 -8.94 26.31
C MET A 17 19.57 -8.04 27.39
N GLY A 18 20.35 -7.07 27.89
CA GLY A 18 19.86 -6.02 28.80
C GLY A 18 19.39 -4.74 28.09
N ALA A 19 19.69 -4.55 26.81
CA ALA A 19 19.43 -3.28 26.12
C ALA A 19 19.21 -3.45 24.61
N SER A 20 18.00 -3.85 24.20
CA SER A 20 17.37 -3.53 22.89
C SER A 20 16.22 -4.49 22.63
N LYS A 21 15.01 -4.15 23.11
CA LYS A 21 13.79 -4.90 22.82
C LYS A 21 13.34 -4.77 21.35
N SER A 22 14.02 -3.96 20.53
CA SER A 22 13.61 -3.71 19.15
C SER A 22 14.27 -4.65 18.15
N LEU A 23 15.50 -5.15 18.37
CA LEU A 23 16.17 -6.02 17.40
C LEU A 23 15.64 -7.46 17.40
N GLY A 24 15.20 -7.98 18.56
CA GLY A 24 14.72 -9.36 18.68
C GLY A 24 13.42 -9.63 17.92
N VAL A 25 12.57 -8.62 17.74
CA VAL A 25 11.29 -8.75 17.02
C VAL A 25 11.53 -9.02 15.53
N TYR A 26 12.55 -8.40 14.93
CA TYR A 26 12.83 -8.55 13.49
C TYR A 26 13.38 -9.93 13.11
N LEU A 27 14.17 -10.54 14.00
CA LEU A 27 14.69 -11.90 13.79
C LEU A 27 13.61 -12.97 14.03
N VAL A 28 12.71 -12.75 14.99
CA VAL A 28 11.58 -13.64 15.28
C VAL A 28 10.54 -13.64 14.14
N LEU A 29 10.28 -12.49 13.51
CA LEU A 29 9.40 -12.38 12.35
C LEU A 29 9.96 -13.10 11.11
N TYR A 30 11.28 -13.12 10.94
CA TYR A 30 11.96 -13.83 9.85
C TYR A 30 11.88 -15.37 10.00
N VAL A 31 12.06 -15.91 11.21
CA VAL A 31 11.93 -17.36 11.46
C VAL A 31 10.48 -17.83 11.34
N ALA A 32 9.51 -16.97 11.68
CA ALA A 32 8.08 -17.26 11.50
C ALA A 32 7.68 -17.35 10.00
N SER A 33 8.28 -16.56 9.12
CA SER A 33 7.95 -16.54 7.69
C SER A 33 8.20 -17.87 6.93
N LYS A 34 8.95 -18.82 7.50
CA LYS A 34 9.38 -20.04 6.80
C LYS A 34 8.59 -21.32 7.15
N ASN A 35 7.67 -21.29 8.12
CA ASN A 35 6.90 -22.48 8.53
C ASN A 35 5.40 -22.16 8.71
N CYS A 36 4.49 -23.12 8.45
CA CYS A 36 3.03 -22.96 8.59
C CYS A 36 2.61 -22.41 9.98
N VAL A 37 3.39 -22.67 11.02
CA VAL A 37 3.20 -22.14 12.37
C VAL A 37 3.34 -20.60 12.43
N GLY A 38 4.17 -19.99 11.58
CA GLY A 38 4.40 -18.55 11.63
C GLY A 38 3.37 -17.68 10.91
N LYS A 39 2.55 -18.26 10.00
CA LYS A 39 1.27 -17.62 9.60
C LYS A 39 0.36 -17.44 10.82
N GLN A 40 0.34 -18.42 11.72
CA GLN A 40 -0.43 -18.38 12.97
C GLN A 40 0.20 -17.45 14.03
N VAL A 41 1.53 -17.31 14.05
CA VAL A 41 2.24 -16.31 14.87
C VAL A 41 2.00 -14.88 14.36
N MET A 42 1.85 -14.65 13.06
CA MET A 42 1.49 -13.33 12.51
C MET A 42 0.08 -12.92 12.97
N THR A 43 -0.88 -13.85 12.91
CA THR A 43 -2.21 -13.66 13.50
C THR A 43 -2.09 -13.41 14.99
N ASN A 44 -1.29 -14.18 15.73
CA ASN A 44 -1.11 -13.99 17.18
C ASN A 44 -0.28 -12.76 17.56
N ALA A 45 0.59 -12.22 16.70
CA ALA A 45 1.33 -10.99 16.95
C ALA A 45 0.44 -9.76 16.74
N VAL A 46 -0.42 -9.80 15.71
CA VAL A 46 -1.50 -8.83 15.54
C VAL A 46 -2.51 -8.93 16.69
N THR A 47 -2.84 -10.14 17.15
CA THR A 47 -3.69 -10.38 18.33
C THR A 47 -2.99 -10.02 19.64
N ASN A 48 -1.67 -10.12 19.76
CA ASN A 48 -0.94 -9.72 20.97
C ASN A 48 -0.77 -8.20 21.05
N VAL A 49 -0.62 -7.49 19.92
CA VAL A 49 -0.79 -6.03 19.88
C VAL A 49 -2.21 -5.63 20.27
N TYR A 50 -3.21 -6.47 19.94
CA TYR A 50 -4.61 -6.30 20.36
C TYR A 50 -4.81 -6.57 21.87
N ILE A 51 -4.15 -7.59 22.45
CA ILE A 51 -4.25 -7.96 23.88
C ILE A 51 -3.45 -7.00 24.79
N ASP A 52 -2.29 -6.52 24.36
CA ASP A 52 -1.49 -5.54 25.12
C ASP A 52 -2.21 -4.17 25.20
N MET A 53 -3.13 -3.88 24.26
CA MET A 53 -4.05 -2.74 24.32
C MET A 53 -5.27 -2.93 25.25
N GLU A 54 -5.65 -4.17 25.57
CA GLU A 54 -6.67 -4.47 26.59
C GLU A 54 -6.07 -4.55 28.01
N GLY A 55 -4.78 -4.93 28.13
CA GLY A 55 -4.12 -5.22 29.41
C GLY A 55 -3.71 -4.04 30.29
N SER A 56 -3.75 -2.80 29.78
CA SER A 56 -3.32 -1.61 30.55
C SER A 56 -4.47 -0.75 31.12
N GLY A 57 -5.71 -1.25 31.09
CA GLY A 57 -6.89 -0.51 31.57
C GLY A 57 -7.51 -1.18 32.79
N THR A 58 -7.28 -0.62 33.97
CA THR A 58 -8.06 -0.92 35.18
C THR A 58 -9.56 -0.83 34.87
N THR A 59 -10.27 -1.88 35.25
CA THR A 59 -11.71 -2.12 35.04
C THR A 59 -12.56 -0.94 35.49
N THR A 60 -13.05 -0.14 34.54
CA THR A 60 -14.43 0.38 34.46
C THR A 60 -14.51 1.39 33.30
N SER A 61 -15.41 1.11 32.34
CA SER A 61 -16.04 2.05 31.38
C SER A 61 -15.96 1.69 29.88
N THR A 62 -16.98 0.93 29.46
CA THR A 62 -17.92 1.17 28.34
C THR A 62 -17.46 1.11 26.87
N ASN A 63 -17.84 -0.01 26.21
CA ASN A 63 -18.40 -0.21 24.85
C ASN A 63 -17.85 0.52 23.59
N THR A 64 -16.95 1.49 23.71
CA THR A 64 -16.60 2.42 22.61
C THR A 64 -15.13 2.34 22.17
N HIS A 65 -14.25 1.76 23.01
CA HIS A 65 -12.99 1.17 22.54
C HIS A 65 -13.26 0.10 21.48
N ARG A 66 -14.34 -0.68 21.69
CA ARG A 66 -14.83 -1.70 20.77
C ARG A 66 -15.11 -1.15 19.37
N HIS A 67 -15.70 0.04 19.19
CA HIS A 67 -16.02 0.55 17.84
C HIS A 67 -14.81 1.03 17.02
N SER A 68 -13.77 1.59 17.66
CA SER A 68 -12.56 2.04 16.95
C SER A 68 -11.65 0.84 16.65
N LEU A 69 -11.53 -0.08 17.60
CA LEU A 69 -10.94 -1.40 17.38
C LEU A 69 -11.71 -2.18 16.32
N ASN A 70 -13.04 -2.10 16.26
CA ASN A 70 -13.84 -2.74 15.21
C ASN A 70 -13.60 -2.13 13.81
N ARG A 71 -13.29 -0.83 13.70
CA ARG A 71 -12.93 -0.22 12.40
C ARG A 71 -11.52 -0.62 11.96
N ILE A 72 -10.58 -0.68 12.89
CA ILE A 72 -9.21 -1.18 12.64
C ILE A 72 -9.25 -2.69 12.33
N ALA A 73 -10.06 -3.46 13.07
CA ALA A 73 -10.31 -4.88 12.83
C ALA A 73 -11.06 -5.10 11.51
N TRP A 74 -11.95 -4.19 11.10
CA TRP A 74 -12.56 -4.22 9.77
C TRP A 74 -11.54 -4.00 8.66
N LEU A 75 -10.55 -3.11 8.84
CA LEU A 75 -9.45 -2.94 7.87
C LEU A 75 -8.55 -4.20 7.80
N LEU A 76 -8.20 -4.78 8.96
CA LEU A 76 -7.43 -6.02 9.04
C LEU A 76 -8.20 -7.22 8.47
N SER A 77 -9.50 -7.29 8.74
CA SER A 77 -10.41 -8.28 8.15
C SER A 77 -10.56 -8.06 6.66
N SER A 78 -10.63 -6.83 6.17
CA SER A 78 -10.72 -6.55 4.73
C SER A 78 -9.48 -7.05 4.00
N TYR A 79 -8.28 -6.87 4.56
CA TYR A 79 -7.05 -7.47 4.03
C TYR A 79 -7.08 -9.01 4.05
N SER A 80 -7.48 -9.62 5.18
CA SER A 80 -7.59 -11.07 5.33
C SER A 80 -8.66 -11.70 4.41
N THR A 81 -9.81 -11.04 4.27
CA THR A 81 -10.91 -11.42 3.38
C THR A 81 -10.48 -11.28 1.93
N VAL A 82 -9.75 -10.22 1.58
CA VAL A 82 -9.16 -10.04 0.25
C VAL A 82 -8.19 -11.20 -0.04
N THR A 83 -7.26 -11.54 0.86
CA THR A 83 -6.37 -12.71 0.70
C THR A 83 -7.12 -14.05 0.64
N SER A 84 -8.19 -14.23 1.41
CA SER A 84 -8.99 -15.47 1.44
C SER A 84 -9.91 -15.63 0.24
N VAL A 85 -10.45 -14.54 -0.29
CA VAL A 85 -11.21 -14.53 -1.56
C VAL A 85 -10.27 -14.87 -2.71
N PHE A 86 -9.01 -14.45 -2.65
CA PHE A 86 -8.01 -14.80 -3.67
C PHE A 86 -7.54 -16.25 -3.61
N ASP A 87 -7.35 -16.82 -2.41
CA ASP A 87 -7.12 -18.27 -2.26
C ASP A 87 -8.31 -19.08 -2.82
N THR A 88 -9.54 -18.57 -2.68
CA THR A 88 -10.76 -19.23 -3.17
C THR A 88 -10.90 -19.13 -4.70
N ILE A 89 -10.62 -17.96 -5.29
CA ILE A 89 -10.63 -17.77 -6.76
C ILE A 89 -9.51 -18.60 -7.41
N GLY A 90 -8.33 -18.68 -6.79
CA GLY A 90 -7.23 -19.54 -7.24
C GLY A 90 -7.58 -21.02 -7.20
N SER A 91 -8.29 -21.47 -6.17
CA SER A 91 -8.74 -22.86 -6.02
C SER A 91 -9.83 -23.24 -7.04
N SER A 92 -10.78 -22.33 -7.31
CA SER A 92 -11.87 -22.59 -8.26
C SER A 92 -11.42 -22.64 -9.73
N CYS A 93 -10.29 -22.05 -10.10
CA CYS A 93 -9.73 -22.19 -11.45
C CYS A 93 -8.85 -23.45 -11.61
N VAL A 94 -8.16 -23.89 -10.55
CA VAL A 94 -7.29 -25.08 -10.59
C VAL A 94 -8.08 -26.39 -10.72
N GLU A 95 -9.31 -26.45 -10.20
CA GLU A 95 -10.18 -27.63 -10.35
C GLU A 95 -10.71 -27.84 -11.78
N SER A 96 -10.54 -26.87 -12.69
CA SER A 96 -11.00 -26.96 -14.08
C SER A 96 -9.93 -27.47 -15.08
N THR A 97 -8.68 -27.65 -14.67
CA THR A 97 -7.56 -28.02 -15.58
C THR A 97 -6.90 -29.38 -15.30
N HIS A 98 -7.36 -30.14 -14.30
CA HIS A 98 -6.82 -31.47 -13.99
C HIS A 98 -7.77 -32.61 -14.39
N SER A 99 -8.04 -32.78 -15.69
CA SER A 99 -8.64 -34.03 -16.19
C SER A 99 -8.45 -34.30 -17.70
N LEU A 100 -7.43 -33.74 -18.37
CA LEU A 100 -7.13 -34.07 -19.76
C LEU A 100 -5.64 -34.41 -19.94
N SER A 101 -5.28 -35.65 -19.60
CA SER A 101 -4.00 -36.23 -20.00
C SER A 101 -4.11 -37.75 -20.18
N THR A 102 -4.70 -38.19 -21.30
CA THR A 102 -4.42 -39.47 -21.95
C THR A 102 -4.62 -39.33 -23.46
N PRO A 103 -3.67 -39.79 -24.31
CA PRO A 103 -3.85 -39.77 -25.75
C PRO A 103 -4.72 -40.97 -26.16
N VAL A 104 -5.94 -40.74 -26.63
CA VAL A 104 -6.77 -41.80 -27.23
C VAL A 104 -6.47 -41.86 -28.72
N ILE A 105 -5.86 -42.97 -29.13
CA ILE A 105 -5.68 -43.41 -30.51
C ILE A 105 -7.06 -43.58 -31.13
N CYS A 106 -7.33 -42.91 -32.26
CA CYS A 106 -8.54 -43.12 -33.04
C CYS A 106 -8.51 -44.51 -33.69
N ALA A 107 -9.46 -45.36 -33.34
CA ALA A 107 -9.81 -46.59 -34.06
C ALA A 107 -11.26 -46.50 -34.56
N ASP A 108 -11.50 -47.19 -35.68
CA ASP A 108 -12.66 -47.20 -36.60
C ASP A 108 -14.08 -47.10 -35.99
N PRO A 109 -15.07 -46.53 -36.72
CA PRO A 109 -16.44 -46.38 -36.28
C PRO A 109 -17.30 -47.56 -36.77
N ASP A 110 -17.39 -48.63 -35.99
CA ASP A 110 -18.47 -49.61 -36.16
C ASP A 110 -18.71 -50.33 -34.83
N GLN A 111 -19.51 -49.71 -33.95
CA GLN A 111 -20.47 -50.39 -33.08
C GLN A 111 -21.25 -49.37 -32.24
N ALA A 112 -22.53 -49.20 -32.59
CA ALA A 112 -23.52 -48.49 -31.79
C ALA A 112 -24.14 -49.43 -30.76
N SER A 113 -24.19 -49.04 -29.49
CA SER A 113 -25.27 -49.46 -28.56
C SER A 113 -25.44 -48.48 -27.39
N ALA A 114 -26.55 -47.75 -27.48
CA ALA A 114 -27.37 -47.07 -26.48
C ALA A 114 -27.02 -47.17 -24.97
N HIS A 115 -26.84 -46.01 -24.32
CA HIS A 115 -27.54 -45.61 -23.08
C HIS A 115 -27.51 -44.06 -22.94
N PRO A 116 -28.53 -43.43 -22.30
CA PRO A 116 -28.76 -41.99 -22.40
C PRO A 116 -28.08 -41.21 -21.27
N GLY A 117 -27.34 -40.15 -21.62
CA GLY A 117 -27.08 -39.03 -20.70
C GLY A 117 -25.70 -38.37 -20.81
N PRO A 118 -25.48 -37.47 -21.78
CA PRO A 118 -24.59 -36.32 -21.57
C PRO A 118 -25.25 -35.03 -22.07
N PHE A 119 -26.39 -34.62 -21.49
CA PHE A 119 -27.03 -33.34 -21.86
C PHE A 119 -26.72 -32.17 -20.89
N LEU A 120 -26.15 -32.42 -19.70
CA LEU A 120 -25.85 -31.35 -18.75
C LEU A 120 -24.42 -30.78 -18.85
N CYS A 121 -23.42 -31.58 -19.23
CA CYS A 121 -22.04 -31.08 -19.40
C CYS A 121 -21.88 -30.25 -20.69
N ALA A 122 -22.51 -30.70 -21.79
CA ALA A 122 -22.50 -29.97 -23.05
C ALA A 122 -23.14 -28.59 -22.93
N SER A 123 -24.16 -28.42 -22.07
CA SER A 123 -24.87 -27.15 -21.92
C SER A 123 -24.07 -26.07 -21.20
N ILE A 124 -23.13 -26.45 -20.31
CA ILE A 124 -22.25 -25.50 -19.60
C ILE A 124 -21.06 -25.12 -20.47
N GLU A 125 -20.45 -26.08 -21.18
CA GLU A 125 -19.40 -25.78 -22.16
C GLU A 125 -19.92 -24.92 -23.32
N LEU A 126 -21.13 -25.20 -23.83
CA LEU A 126 -21.74 -24.37 -24.89
C LEU A 126 -22.08 -22.96 -24.38
N SER A 127 -22.44 -22.78 -23.10
CA SER A 127 -22.77 -21.46 -22.53
C SER A 127 -21.53 -20.60 -22.26
N CYS A 128 -20.40 -21.21 -21.89
CA CYS A 128 -19.10 -20.51 -21.81
C CYS A 128 -18.50 -20.24 -23.20
N ALA A 129 -18.53 -21.22 -24.11
CA ALA A 129 -18.09 -21.05 -25.49
C ALA A 129 -18.92 -19.98 -26.23
N ASN A 130 -20.24 -19.93 -26.00
CA ASN A 130 -21.14 -18.93 -26.60
C ASN A 130 -20.95 -17.52 -26.01
N ARG A 131 -20.53 -17.38 -24.74
CA ARG A 131 -20.24 -16.05 -24.16
C ARG A 131 -18.87 -15.52 -24.59
N VAL A 132 -17.88 -16.39 -24.75
CA VAL A 132 -16.57 -16.02 -25.32
C VAL A 132 -16.73 -15.64 -26.79
N THR A 133 -17.54 -16.35 -27.59
CA THR A 133 -17.81 -15.98 -29.00
C THR A 133 -18.62 -14.69 -29.15
N MET A 134 -19.54 -14.36 -28.24
CA MET A 134 -20.27 -13.08 -28.28
C MET A 134 -19.38 -11.87 -27.97
N ALA A 135 -18.43 -12.00 -27.02
CA ALA A 135 -17.41 -10.97 -26.79
C ALA A 135 -16.45 -10.84 -27.98
N SER A 136 -16.09 -11.96 -28.62
CA SER A 136 -15.31 -11.99 -29.86
C SER A 136 -16.04 -11.35 -31.04
N GLY A 137 -17.37 -11.40 -31.09
CA GLY A 137 -18.17 -10.75 -32.14
C GLY A 137 -18.23 -9.22 -32.01
N LEU A 138 -18.18 -8.67 -30.80
CA LEU A 138 -18.13 -7.21 -30.60
C LEU A 138 -16.71 -6.66 -30.83
N LEU A 139 -15.69 -7.39 -30.38
CA LEU A 139 -14.27 -7.01 -30.56
C LEU A 139 -13.77 -7.21 -31.99
N SER A 140 -14.35 -8.14 -32.76
CA SER A 140 -14.00 -8.35 -34.18
C SER A 140 -14.41 -7.19 -35.09
N HIS A 141 -15.35 -6.35 -34.65
CA HIS A 141 -15.74 -5.13 -35.35
C HIS A 141 -14.87 -3.92 -35.02
N LEU A 142 -14.02 -4.00 -33.99
CA LEU A 142 -13.10 -2.94 -33.64
C LEU A 142 -11.82 -3.09 -34.46
N PRO A 143 -11.24 -1.99 -34.99
CA PRO A 143 -9.97 -2.07 -35.67
C PRO A 143 -8.92 -2.61 -34.69
N SER A 144 -8.31 -3.74 -35.07
CA SER A 144 -7.25 -4.37 -34.29
C SER A 144 -6.08 -4.76 -35.19
N VAL A 145 -4.88 -4.63 -34.63
CA VAL A 145 -3.63 -5.08 -35.26
C VAL A 145 -3.10 -6.26 -34.43
N PRO A 146 -2.53 -7.32 -35.04
CA PRO A 146 -1.98 -8.44 -34.29
C PRO A 146 -1.01 -7.97 -33.20
N TYR A 147 -1.16 -8.51 -32.00
CA TYR A 147 -0.22 -8.24 -30.91
C TYR A 147 1.09 -9.01 -31.18
N PRO A 148 2.22 -8.32 -31.45
CA PRO A 148 3.47 -8.98 -31.82
C PRO A 148 4.06 -9.80 -30.66
N PRO A 149 4.81 -10.87 -30.95
CA PRO A 149 5.55 -11.60 -29.93
C PRO A 149 6.74 -10.78 -29.41
N SER A 150 7.34 -11.24 -28.31
CA SER A 150 8.58 -10.65 -27.80
C SER A 150 9.73 -10.80 -28.80
N GLN A 151 10.64 -9.82 -28.79
CA GLN A 151 11.82 -9.79 -29.65
C GLN A 151 13.05 -9.22 -28.94
N ALA A 152 14.23 -9.39 -29.54
CA ALA A 152 15.46 -8.79 -29.02
C ALA A 152 15.44 -7.27 -29.24
N GLY A 153 15.81 -6.52 -28.20
CA GLY A 153 15.84 -5.06 -28.20
C GLY A 153 17.24 -4.48 -28.12
N ARG A 154 17.31 -3.16 -28.14
CA ARG A 154 18.56 -2.38 -28.03
C ARG A 154 19.35 -2.71 -26.77
N TRP A 155 18.67 -3.01 -25.67
CA TRP A 155 19.30 -3.28 -24.37
C TRP A 155 19.46 -4.78 -24.09
N SER A 156 19.25 -5.69 -25.03
CA SER A 156 19.52 -7.11 -24.81
C SER A 156 21.00 -7.37 -24.46
N PRO A 157 21.33 -8.40 -23.64
CA PRO A 157 20.43 -9.37 -23.00
C PRO A 157 19.73 -8.83 -21.73
N VAL A 158 18.60 -9.41 -21.36
CA VAL A 158 17.93 -9.14 -20.06
C VAL A 158 18.84 -9.62 -18.93
N THR A 159 19.04 -8.79 -17.91
CA THR A 159 19.89 -9.13 -16.75
C THR A 159 19.18 -9.01 -15.42
N SER A 160 17.96 -8.47 -15.40
CA SER A 160 17.11 -8.44 -14.22
C SER A 160 16.76 -9.83 -13.72
N THR A 161 16.44 -9.95 -12.44
CA THR A 161 16.03 -11.21 -11.82
C THR A 161 14.56 -11.54 -12.09
N ILE A 162 13.79 -10.53 -12.52
CA ILE A 162 12.38 -10.64 -12.89
C ILE A 162 12.11 -9.97 -14.24
N ASN A 163 11.17 -10.54 -14.98
CA ASN A 163 10.59 -10.04 -16.22
C ASN A 163 9.05 -10.18 -16.07
N TRP A 164 8.28 -9.15 -16.43
CA TRP A 164 6.84 -9.12 -16.20
C TRP A 164 6.07 -9.74 -17.37
N CYS A 165 4.75 -9.70 -17.28
CA CYS A 165 3.93 -10.38 -18.27
C CYS A 165 3.91 -9.68 -19.64
N GLU A 166 4.22 -8.40 -19.73
CA GLU A 166 4.30 -7.68 -21.01
C GLU A 166 5.33 -8.34 -21.95
N GLU A 167 5.03 -8.46 -23.25
CA GLU A 167 6.02 -8.98 -24.21
C GLU A 167 7.20 -8.02 -24.38
N ASP A 168 8.45 -8.51 -24.35
CA ASP A 168 9.61 -7.63 -24.51
C ASP A 168 9.73 -7.06 -25.94
N TYR A 169 9.92 -5.75 -26.05
CA TYR A 169 10.23 -4.98 -27.25
C TYR A 169 9.23 -5.12 -28.41
N TYR A 170 8.01 -5.59 -28.17
CA TYR A 170 7.01 -5.83 -29.23
C TYR A 170 6.62 -4.55 -29.99
N ALA A 171 6.59 -3.41 -29.31
CA ALA A 171 6.19 -2.12 -29.88
C ALA A 171 7.37 -1.31 -30.43
N THR A 172 8.53 -1.41 -29.78
CA THR A 172 9.74 -0.65 -30.16
C THR A 172 10.99 -1.36 -29.66
N VAL A 173 12.09 -1.22 -30.40
CA VAL A 173 13.40 -1.78 -30.00
C VAL A 173 14.05 -1.05 -28.82
N TYR A 174 13.54 0.13 -28.42
CA TYR A 174 14.18 0.98 -27.41
C TYR A 174 13.63 0.80 -25.98
N SER A 175 12.42 0.26 -25.82
CA SER A 175 11.73 0.06 -24.54
C SER A 175 11.17 -1.36 -24.50
N ALA A 176 11.57 -2.14 -23.49
CA ALA A 176 11.21 -3.56 -23.39
C ALA A 176 9.71 -3.74 -23.11
N GLU A 177 9.19 -3.10 -22.07
CA GLU A 177 7.79 -3.20 -21.68
C GLU A 177 7.17 -1.81 -21.80
N VAL A 178 6.58 -1.47 -22.95
CA VAL A 178 6.23 -0.08 -23.29
C VAL A 178 5.08 0.44 -22.44
N VAL A 179 4.09 -0.37 -22.12
CA VAL A 179 2.94 0.03 -21.29
C VAL A 179 3.39 0.16 -19.84
N ASN A 180 4.14 -0.81 -19.32
CA ASN A 180 4.74 -0.73 -17.99
C ASN A 180 5.68 0.48 -17.87
N THR A 181 6.43 0.82 -18.92
CA THR A 181 7.27 2.01 -18.97
C THR A 181 6.45 3.29 -18.93
N LEU A 182 5.49 3.47 -19.85
CA LEU A 182 4.77 4.74 -20.01
C LEU A 182 3.80 5.04 -18.87
N THR A 183 3.24 4.01 -18.24
CA THR A 183 2.37 4.17 -17.05
C THR A 183 3.08 4.85 -15.89
N ASN A 184 4.42 4.75 -15.79
CA ASN A 184 5.23 5.46 -14.81
C ASN A 184 5.35 6.98 -15.02
N LEU A 185 4.97 7.50 -16.19
CA LEU A 185 4.88 8.96 -16.41
C LEU A 185 3.87 9.62 -15.46
N LEU A 186 2.82 8.88 -15.03
CA LEU A 186 1.88 9.36 -14.03
C LEU A 186 2.57 9.59 -12.68
N PHE A 187 3.43 8.66 -12.22
CA PHE A 187 4.22 8.84 -11.00
C PHE A 187 5.04 10.12 -11.09
N MET A 188 5.81 10.30 -12.17
CA MET A 188 6.66 11.47 -12.33
C MET A 188 5.86 12.78 -12.33
N TYR A 189 4.72 12.80 -13.03
CA TYR A 189 3.80 13.94 -13.03
C TYR A 189 3.25 14.26 -11.64
N LEU A 190 2.73 13.25 -10.93
CA LEU A 190 2.16 13.44 -9.58
C LEU A 190 3.23 13.87 -8.57
N ALA A 191 4.46 13.38 -8.72
CA ALA A 191 5.60 13.82 -7.92
C ALA A 191 5.90 15.31 -8.14
N ALA A 192 6.04 15.72 -9.41
CA ALA A 192 6.28 17.11 -9.77
C ALA A 192 5.17 18.03 -9.26
N LYS A 193 3.90 17.63 -9.44
CA LYS A 193 2.74 18.33 -8.90
C LYS A 193 2.79 18.45 -7.37
N GLY A 194 3.14 17.37 -6.67
CA GLY A 194 3.27 17.35 -5.21
C GLY A 194 4.39 18.24 -4.69
N ILE A 195 5.56 18.22 -5.32
CA ILE A 195 6.69 19.12 -5.02
C ILE A 195 6.28 20.57 -5.22
N TYR A 196 5.66 20.88 -6.36
CA TYR A 196 5.16 22.23 -6.65
C TYR A 196 4.18 22.72 -5.58
N SER A 197 3.21 21.90 -5.17
CA SER A 197 2.29 22.22 -4.08
C SER A 197 3.03 22.45 -2.76
N CYS A 198 4.00 21.60 -2.41
CA CYS A 198 4.79 21.80 -1.19
C CYS A 198 5.54 23.13 -1.16
N VAL A 199 6.10 23.56 -2.30
CA VAL A 199 6.81 24.84 -2.42
C VAL A 199 5.84 26.01 -2.41
N LYS A 200 4.79 25.94 -3.22
CA LYS A 200 3.78 27.01 -3.36
C LYS A 200 3.05 27.28 -2.05
N ASP A 201 2.63 26.22 -1.37
CA ASP A 201 1.81 26.28 -0.17
C ASP A 201 2.65 26.18 1.12
N GLU A 202 3.98 26.29 1.02
CA GLU A 202 4.92 26.31 2.16
C GLU A 202 4.71 25.14 3.15
N HIS A 203 4.58 23.93 2.63
CA HIS A 203 4.48 22.72 3.44
C HIS A 203 5.82 22.34 4.08
N ASP A 204 5.77 21.55 5.14
CA ASP A 204 6.99 21.05 5.80
C ASP A 204 7.90 20.34 4.79
N LYS A 205 9.21 20.67 4.82
CA LYS A 205 10.21 20.15 3.87
C LYS A 205 10.27 18.62 3.79
N VAL A 206 9.84 17.91 4.84
CA VAL A 206 9.76 16.44 4.84
C VAL A 206 8.89 15.90 3.70
N PHE A 207 7.84 16.63 3.29
CA PHE A 207 6.97 16.22 2.20
C PHE A 207 7.63 16.42 0.83
N ILE A 208 8.48 17.43 0.67
CA ILE A 208 9.32 17.58 -0.53
C ILE A 208 10.23 16.36 -0.66
N VAL A 209 10.88 15.94 0.43
CA VAL A 209 11.73 14.73 0.43
C VAL A 209 10.91 13.49 0.11
N ALA A 210 9.69 13.36 0.64
CA ALA A 210 8.79 12.25 0.32
C ALA A 210 8.42 12.22 -1.17
N TYR A 211 8.10 13.37 -1.78
CA TYR A 211 7.81 13.43 -3.22
C TYR A 211 9.07 13.22 -4.10
N ILE A 212 10.26 13.58 -3.63
CA ILE A 212 11.52 13.25 -4.32
C ILE A 212 11.74 11.73 -4.30
N GLY A 213 11.52 11.06 -3.17
CA GLY A 213 11.57 9.60 -3.08
C GLY A 213 10.55 8.93 -4.02
N TYR A 214 9.33 9.45 -4.04
CA TYR A 214 8.26 9.01 -4.94
C TYR A 214 8.61 9.25 -6.44
N LEU A 215 9.25 10.38 -6.77
CA LEU A 215 9.79 10.65 -8.12
C LEU A 215 10.87 9.64 -8.50
N LEU A 216 11.77 9.32 -7.57
CA LEU A 216 12.84 8.35 -7.78
C LEU A 216 12.26 6.96 -8.06
N THR A 217 11.21 6.55 -7.34
CA THR A 217 10.49 5.29 -7.62
C THR A 217 9.92 5.27 -9.03
N GLY A 218 9.15 6.30 -9.43
CA GLY A 218 8.59 6.35 -10.79
C GLY A 218 9.66 6.39 -11.89
N THR A 219 10.75 7.11 -11.66
CA THR A 219 11.86 7.21 -12.61
C THR A 219 12.65 5.89 -12.70
N GLY A 220 12.89 5.24 -11.56
CA GLY A 220 13.54 3.93 -11.48
C GLY A 220 12.74 2.87 -12.22
N SER A 221 11.44 2.78 -11.93
CA SER A 221 10.51 1.88 -12.60
C SER A 221 10.48 2.13 -14.12
N PHE A 222 10.39 3.40 -14.56
CA PHE A 222 10.45 3.74 -15.98
C PHE A 222 11.70 3.18 -16.67
N PHE A 223 12.88 3.38 -16.09
CA PHE A 223 14.14 2.88 -16.66
C PHE A 223 14.29 1.37 -16.55
N PHE A 224 13.75 0.76 -15.49
CA PHE A 224 13.72 -0.68 -15.33
C PHE A 224 12.89 -1.33 -16.44
N HIS A 225 11.63 -0.94 -16.61
CA HIS A 225 10.76 -1.49 -17.66
C HIS A 225 11.23 -1.16 -19.08
N SER A 226 11.97 -0.06 -19.27
CA SER A 226 12.57 0.24 -20.56
C SER A 226 13.73 -0.69 -20.93
N THR A 227 14.48 -1.19 -19.94
CA THR A 227 15.79 -1.83 -20.18
C THR A 227 15.91 -3.27 -19.69
N LEU A 228 15.10 -3.68 -18.71
CA LEU A 228 15.18 -4.95 -17.99
C LEU A 228 16.61 -5.26 -17.48
N LYS A 229 17.25 -4.23 -16.92
CA LYS A 229 18.60 -4.29 -16.36
C LYS A 229 18.59 -4.34 -14.85
N TYR A 230 19.42 -5.23 -14.30
CA TYR A 230 19.52 -5.41 -12.85
C TYR A 230 19.84 -4.12 -12.07
N PRO A 231 20.76 -3.23 -12.50
CA PRO A 231 20.96 -1.96 -11.81
C PRO A 231 19.71 -1.06 -11.78
N MET A 232 18.90 -1.06 -12.85
CA MET A 232 17.67 -0.26 -12.90
C MET A 232 16.57 -0.89 -12.05
N GLN A 233 16.50 -2.24 -12.01
CA GLN A 233 15.64 -2.98 -11.08
C GLN A 233 15.95 -2.59 -9.63
N LEU A 234 17.22 -2.49 -9.25
CA LEU A 234 17.61 -2.05 -7.90
C LEU A 234 17.15 -0.62 -7.61
N ILE A 235 17.24 0.30 -8.57
CA ILE A 235 16.76 1.68 -8.37
C ILE A 235 15.24 1.70 -8.17
N ASP A 236 14.50 0.95 -8.99
CA ASP A 236 13.05 0.81 -8.85
C ASP A 236 12.68 0.27 -7.46
N GLU A 237 13.11 -0.94 -7.14
CA GLU A 237 12.69 -1.65 -5.94
C GLU A 237 13.24 -1.03 -4.65
N LEU A 238 14.53 -0.66 -4.59
CA LEU A 238 15.13 -0.13 -3.35
C LEU A 238 14.66 1.29 -3.02
N SER A 239 14.34 2.10 -4.03
CA SER A 239 13.78 3.45 -3.78
C SER A 239 12.46 3.40 -3.00
N MET A 240 11.65 2.36 -3.22
CA MET A 240 10.42 2.12 -2.46
C MET A 240 10.73 1.87 -0.98
N ILE A 241 11.75 1.05 -0.67
CA ILE A 241 12.18 0.78 0.71
C ILE A 241 12.66 2.06 1.39
N TYR A 242 13.51 2.85 0.70
CA TYR A 242 14.07 4.08 1.28
C TYR A 242 12.99 5.11 1.57
N THR A 243 12.05 5.30 0.64
CA THR A 243 10.92 6.22 0.80
C THR A 243 10.02 5.79 1.97
N THR A 244 9.74 4.49 2.10
CA THR A 244 8.96 3.97 3.23
C THR A 244 9.70 4.10 4.57
N CYS A 245 11.01 3.88 4.61
CA CYS A 245 11.83 4.14 5.80
C CYS A 245 11.78 5.62 6.20
N LEU A 246 11.88 6.54 5.24
CA LEU A 246 11.74 7.98 5.50
C LEU A 246 10.37 8.32 6.08
N MET A 247 9.29 7.72 5.56
CA MET A 247 7.96 7.98 6.07
C MET A 247 7.73 7.39 7.47
N ASN A 248 8.31 6.22 7.74
CA ASN A 248 8.38 5.66 9.09
C ASN A 248 9.08 6.64 10.03
N TYR A 249 10.24 7.18 9.64
CA TYR A 249 10.91 8.22 10.42
C TYR A 249 9.99 9.42 10.66
N ALA A 250 9.36 9.98 9.62
CA ALA A 250 8.50 11.17 9.72
C ALA A 250 7.31 10.99 10.67
N THR A 251 6.74 9.77 10.73
CA THR A 251 5.56 9.46 11.54
C THR A 251 5.91 9.04 12.97
N PHE A 252 6.96 8.23 13.16
CA PHE A 252 7.38 7.77 14.49
C PHE A 252 8.19 8.81 15.26
N SER A 253 8.86 9.75 14.57
CA SER A 253 9.60 10.86 15.20
C SER A 253 8.69 11.97 15.76
N PHE A 254 7.40 11.99 15.38
CA PHE A 254 6.47 13.03 15.80
C PHE A 254 6.34 13.11 17.33
N SER A 255 6.56 14.30 17.88
CA SER A 255 6.52 14.60 19.31
C SER A 255 7.44 13.73 20.17
N ARG A 256 8.60 13.33 19.62
CA ARG A 256 9.63 12.55 20.34
C ARG A 256 10.89 13.35 20.63
N THR A 257 11.60 12.95 21.68
CA THR A 257 12.86 13.59 22.10
C THR A 257 13.95 13.49 21.02
N PRO A 258 14.92 14.42 20.97
CA PRO A 258 16.02 14.36 19.99
C PRO A 258 16.80 13.04 20.02
N ARG A 259 17.03 12.49 21.22
CA ARG A 259 17.70 11.19 21.40
C ARG A 259 16.95 10.04 20.73
N PHE A 260 15.63 10.01 20.90
CA PHE A 260 14.79 9.01 20.25
C PHE A 260 14.79 9.17 18.73
N ARG A 261 14.70 10.41 18.23
CA ARG A 261 14.74 10.69 16.79
C ARG A 261 16.05 10.24 16.16
N LEU A 262 17.18 10.52 16.82
CA LEU A 262 18.49 10.05 16.37
C LEU A 262 18.58 8.52 16.37
N ALA A 263 18.16 7.86 17.46
CA ALA A 263 18.17 6.40 17.53
C ALA A 263 17.29 5.75 16.45
N LEU A 264 16.10 6.32 16.20
CA LEU A 264 15.19 5.88 15.14
C LEU A 264 15.81 6.07 13.75
N ALA A 265 16.43 7.23 13.48
CA ALA A 265 17.08 7.50 12.21
C ALA A 265 18.24 6.53 11.96
N SER A 266 19.11 6.31 12.96
CA SER A 266 20.20 5.32 12.87
C SER A 266 19.66 3.90 12.65
N GLY A 267 18.60 3.51 13.36
CA GLY A 267 17.98 2.20 13.22
C GLY A 267 17.37 1.97 11.83
N LEU A 268 16.64 2.95 11.30
CA LEU A 268 16.03 2.87 9.96
C LEU A 268 17.09 2.91 8.85
N THR A 269 18.17 3.66 9.04
CA THR A 269 19.31 3.68 8.11
C THR A 269 20.00 2.32 8.09
N PHE A 270 20.28 1.75 9.26
CA PHE A 270 20.82 0.40 9.37
C PHE A 270 19.90 -0.64 8.71
N LEU A 271 18.60 -0.55 8.95
CA LEU A 271 17.61 -1.45 8.35
C LEU A 271 17.60 -1.33 6.82
N ALA A 272 17.60 -0.12 6.27
CA ALA A 272 17.63 0.11 4.83
C ALA A 272 18.92 -0.44 4.18
N LEU A 273 20.08 -0.23 4.83
CA LEU A 273 21.36 -0.79 4.38
C LEU A 273 21.37 -2.31 4.44
N PHE A 274 20.86 -2.91 5.53
CA PHE A 274 20.74 -4.34 5.67
C PHE A 274 19.85 -4.94 4.58
N ILE A 275 18.65 -4.40 4.37
CA ILE A 275 17.74 -4.84 3.31
C ILE A 275 18.42 -4.74 1.95
N THR A 276 19.13 -3.64 1.68
CA THR A 276 19.83 -3.42 0.40
C THR A 276 20.90 -4.48 0.16
N LEU A 277 21.81 -4.67 1.12
CA LEU A 277 22.92 -5.61 0.98
C LEU A 277 22.43 -7.05 0.91
N TYR A 278 21.44 -7.39 1.73
CA TYR A 278 20.88 -8.74 1.75
C TYR A 278 20.07 -9.03 0.48
N TYR A 279 19.29 -8.05 0.00
CA TYR A 279 18.56 -8.18 -1.26
C TYR A 279 19.51 -8.33 -2.45
N HIS A 280 20.59 -7.55 -2.48
CA HIS A 280 21.61 -7.67 -3.51
C HIS A 280 22.32 -9.04 -3.48
N TYR A 281 22.56 -9.59 -2.29
CA TYR A 281 23.14 -10.93 -2.13
C TYR A 281 22.18 -12.04 -2.54
N LEU A 282 20.90 -11.96 -2.14
CA LEU A 282 19.91 -13.01 -2.35
C LEU A 282 19.35 -13.02 -3.78
N GLN A 283 19.20 -11.83 -4.39
CA GLN A 283 18.63 -11.63 -5.73
C GLN A 283 17.22 -12.20 -5.93
N ASP A 284 16.48 -12.44 -4.84
CA ASP A 284 15.09 -12.94 -4.85
C ASP A 284 14.09 -11.78 -4.64
N PRO A 285 13.32 -11.38 -5.68
CA PRO A 285 12.37 -10.27 -5.58
C PRO A 285 11.28 -10.51 -4.53
N THR A 286 11.00 -11.76 -4.15
CA THR A 286 10.03 -12.09 -3.10
C THR A 286 10.44 -11.51 -1.74
N PHE A 287 11.75 -11.48 -1.43
CA PHE A 287 12.27 -10.89 -0.20
C PHE A 287 11.97 -9.39 -0.13
N HIS A 288 12.18 -8.68 -1.24
CA HIS A 288 11.85 -7.26 -1.36
C HIS A 288 10.34 -7.03 -1.15
N GLN A 289 9.50 -7.78 -1.86
CA GLN A 289 8.04 -7.65 -1.82
C GLN A 289 7.49 -7.78 -0.40
N ILE A 290 7.91 -8.82 0.33
CA ILE A 290 7.48 -9.07 1.72
C ILE A 290 7.97 -7.94 2.64
N THR A 291 9.23 -7.55 2.51
CA THR A 291 9.83 -6.50 3.35
C THR A 291 9.13 -5.16 3.15
N TYR A 292 8.88 -4.79 1.90
CA TYR A 292 8.16 -3.58 1.54
C TYR A 292 6.72 -3.59 2.08
N ALA A 293 6.01 -4.71 1.94
CA ALA A 293 4.65 -4.85 2.46
C ALA A 293 4.59 -4.66 3.99
N ILE A 294 5.50 -5.29 4.74
CA ILE A 294 5.57 -5.15 6.20
C ILE A 294 5.83 -3.70 6.60
N LEU A 295 6.83 -3.04 5.99
CA LEU A 295 7.16 -1.64 6.29
C LEU A 295 6.00 -0.69 5.99
N THR A 296 5.27 -0.95 4.90
CA THR A 296 4.12 -0.16 4.45
C THR A 296 2.93 -0.31 5.40
N ILE A 297 2.63 -1.55 5.83
CA ILE A 297 1.59 -1.84 6.82
C ILE A 297 1.89 -1.13 8.14
N ILE A 298 3.12 -1.21 8.64
CA ILE A 298 3.54 -0.58 9.89
C ILE A 298 3.33 0.94 9.84
N VAL A 299 3.82 1.61 8.78
CA VAL A 299 3.70 3.06 8.68
C VAL A 299 2.26 3.52 8.49
N PHE A 300 1.46 2.77 7.73
CA PHE A 300 0.05 3.05 7.53
C PHE A 300 -0.73 3.01 8.84
N PHE A 301 -0.66 1.88 9.57
CA PHE A 301 -1.39 1.74 10.85
C PHE A 301 -0.88 2.73 11.90
N ARG A 302 0.43 3.00 11.93
CA ARG A 302 0.98 4.03 12.81
C ARG A 302 0.40 5.40 12.48
N ALA A 303 0.29 5.78 11.21
CA ALA A 303 -0.25 7.07 10.82
C ALA A 303 -1.76 7.18 11.16
N VAL A 304 -2.54 6.12 10.92
CA VAL A 304 -3.95 6.05 11.32
C VAL A 304 -4.10 6.18 12.84
N TRP A 305 -3.24 5.52 13.62
CA TRP A 305 -3.21 5.67 15.07
C TRP A 305 -2.92 7.11 15.49
N VAL A 306 -1.92 7.77 14.88
CA VAL A 306 -1.60 9.18 15.16
C VAL A 306 -2.81 10.07 14.87
N MET A 307 -3.49 9.87 13.73
CA MET A 307 -4.70 10.59 13.38
C MET A 307 -5.78 10.41 14.46
N GLU A 308 -6.18 9.17 14.76
CA GLU A 308 -7.28 8.89 15.69
C GLU A 308 -7.02 9.41 17.10
N VAL A 309 -5.81 9.22 17.63
CA VAL A 309 -5.51 9.60 19.02
C VAL A 309 -5.41 11.12 19.20
N ASN A 310 -4.89 11.84 18.21
CA ASN A 310 -4.66 13.28 18.35
C ASN A 310 -5.85 14.13 17.87
N MET A 311 -6.60 13.67 16.87
CA MET A 311 -7.68 14.45 16.27
C MET A 311 -9.04 14.20 16.93
N ARG A 312 -9.26 13.05 17.58
CA ARG A 312 -10.59 12.71 18.09
C ARG A 312 -10.90 13.51 19.36
N PRO A 313 -11.95 14.35 19.38
CA PRO A 313 -12.24 15.28 20.49
C PRO A 313 -12.32 14.61 21.86
N ARG A 314 -12.83 13.38 21.92
CA ARG A 314 -13.02 12.65 23.18
C ARG A 314 -11.70 12.37 23.92
N PHE A 315 -10.62 12.02 23.21
CA PHE A 315 -9.32 11.80 23.84
C PHE A 315 -8.71 13.11 24.35
N ARG A 316 -8.92 14.19 23.60
CA ARG A 316 -8.54 15.55 23.99
C ARG A 316 -9.30 16.02 25.24
N ARG A 317 -10.59 15.68 25.33
CA ARG A 317 -11.45 16.02 26.48
C ARG A 317 -11.04 15.28 27.75
N ASN A 318 -10.68 14.00 27.68
CA ASN A 318 -10.17 13.26 28.84
C ASN A 318 -8.87 13.90 29.38
N ARG A 319 -7.95 14.26 28.50
CA ARG A 319 -6.71 14.96 28.90
C ARG A 319 -6.99 16.34 29.50
N LYS A 320 -7.86 17.15 28.86
CA LYS A 320 -8.26 18.45 29.41
C LYS A 320 -9.06 18.33 30.71
N SER A 321 -9.87 17.29 30.90
CA SER A 321 -10.63 17.10 32.15
C SER A 321 -9.73 16.72 33.32
N GLU A 322 -8.65 15.97 33.06
CA GLU A 322 -7.60 15.69 34.05
C GLU A 322 -6.84 16.98 34.44
N ASP A 323 -6.54 17.86 33.48
CA ASP A 323 -5.89 19.15 33.77
C ASP A 323 -6.87 20.16 34.44
N SER A 324 -8.13 20.19 34.02
CA SER A 324 -9.14 21.19 34.43
C SER A 324 -9.76 20.91 35.81
N SER A 325 -9.59 19.72 36.38
CA SER A 325 -9.98 19.46 37.78
C SER A 325 -9.20 20.32 38.80
N SER A 326 -8.18 21.06 38.35
CA SER A 326 -7.33 21.91 39.19
C SER A 326 -7.66 23.41 39.21
N LEU A 327 -8.46 23.93 38.26
CA LEU A 327 -8.64 25.38 38.08
C LEU A 327 -10.10 25.75 37.81
N ARG A 328 -10.77 26.32 38.81
CA ARG A 328 -12.17 26.76 38.71
C ARG A 328 -12.25 28.26 38.97
N SER A 329 -12.76 29.04 38.00
CA SER A 329 -13.75 30.11 38.23
C SER A 329 -14.05 30.95 36.97
N ASN A 330 -15.24 31.56 37.00
CA ASN A 330 -15.84 32.58 36.13
C ASN A 330 -16.79 32.09 35.00
N SER A 331 -18.10 32.09 35.29
CA SER A 331 -19.19 31.46 34.49
C SER A 331 -19.38 32.03 33.08
N VAL A 332 -19.09 33.31 32.85
CA VAL A 332 -19.21 33.94 31.51
C VAL A 332 -18.07 33.51 30.59
N ARG A 333 -16.84 33.43 31.10
CA ARG A 333 -15.69 32.91 30.35
C ARG A 333 -15.85 31.43 30.02
N VAL A 334 -16.43 30.67 30.96
CA VAL A 334 -16.76 29.24 30.76
C VAL A 334 -17.76 29.06 29.62
N GLY A 335 -18.76 29.95 29.47
CA GLY A 335 -19.71 29.89 28.37
C GLY A 335 -19.05 30.11 26.99
N ALA A 336 -18.22 31.14 26.86
CA ALA A 336 -17.51 31.45 25.61
C ALA A 336 -16.47 30.37 25.25
N GLU A 337 -15.73 29.86 26.24
CA GLU A 337 -14.75 28.78 26.05
C GLU A 337 -15.43 27.47 25.65
N LYS A 338 -16.60 27.17 26.24
CA LYS A 338 -17.38 25.99 25.85
C LYS A 338 -17.88 26.08 24.41
N ALA A 339 -18.39 27.23 23.98
CA ALA A 339 -18.84 27.43 22.60
C ALA A 339 -17.70 27.30 21.58
N GLU A 340 -16.50 27.79 21.93
CA GLU A 340 -15.31 27.63 21.08
C GLU A 340 -14.86 26.16 21.00
N LEU A 341 -14.85 25.45 22.12
CA LEU A 341 -14.55 24.02 22.14
C LEU A 341 -15.54 23.20 21.32
N GLU A 342 -16.84 23.53 21.38
CA GLU A 342 -17.87 22.86 20.57
C GLU A 342 -17.63 23.08 19.07
N ARG A 343 -17.26 24.31 18.65
CA ARG A 343 -16.85 24.60 17.26
C ARG A 343 -15.62 23.79 16.84
N GLU A 344 -14.58 23.78 17.66
CA GLU A 344 -13.36 22.99 17.39
C GLU A 344 -13.69 21.49 17.25
N ASP A 345 -14.54 20.95 18.13
CA ASP A 345 -14.96 19.54 18.11
C ASP A 345 -15.78 19.19 16.87
N GLU A 346 -16.65 20.09 16.42
CA GLU A 346 -17.40 19.93 15.16
C GLU A 346 -16.49 19.93 13.94
N ARG A 347 -15.53 20.86 13.90
CA ARG A 347 -14.51 20.94 12.85
C ARG A 347 -13.66 19.67 12.82
N ASP A 348 -13.12 19.24 13.96
CA ASP A 348 -12.28 18.04 14.06
C ASP A 348 -13.05 16.77 13.62
N ARG A 349 -14.35 16.67 13.94
CA ARG A 349 -15.22 15.59 13.43
C ARG A 349 -15.43 15.64 11.92
N ALA A 350 -15.57 16.83 11.34
CA ALA A 350 -15.69 16.99 9.89
C ALA A 350 -14.39 16.57 9.18
N ILE A 351 -13.24 17.02 9.68
CA ILE A 351 -11.91 16.67 9.17
C ILE A 351 -11.67 15.16 9.27
N LEU A 352 -11.98 14.55 10.41
CA LEU A 352 -11.84 13.10 10.58
C LEU A 352 -12.68 12.30 9.58
N ARG A 353 -13.94 12.72 9.33
CA ARG A 353 -14.77 12.08 8.30
C ARG A 353 -14.11 12.18 6.92
N GLN A 354 -13.61 13.36 6.56
CA GLN A 354 -12.92 13.59 5.29
C GLN A 354 -11.65 12.72 5.17
N MET A 355 -10.83 12.65 6.22
CA MET A 355 -9.62 11.81 6.27
C MET A 355 -9.95 10.32 6.14
N TRP A 356 -11.01 9.83 6.78
CA TRP A 356 -11.46 8.45 6.62
C TRP A 356 -11.95 8.15 5.20
N THR A 357 -12.63 9.09 4.55
CA THR A 357 -13.02 8.95 3.14
C THR A 357 -11.78 8.84 2.24
N MET A 358 -10.75 9.66 2.49
CA MET A 358 -9.48 9.56 1.76
C MET A 358 -8.79 8.21 1.99
N ILE A 359 -8.75 7.72 3.24
CA ILE A 359 -8.17 6.41 3.59
C ILE A 359 -8.90 5.31 2.83
N ALA A 360 -10.23 5.28 2.88
CA ALA A 360 -11.02 4.26 2.20
C ALA A 360 -10.74 4.27 0.69
N TRP A 361 -10.80 5.44 0.06
CA TRP A 361 -10.54 5.57 -1.39
C TRP A 361 -9.10 5.21 -1.77
N GLY A 362 -8.12 5.73 -1.04
CA GLY A 362 -6.70 5.46 -1.28
C GLY A 362 -6.34 3.98 -1.09
N LEU A 363 -6.87 3.34 -0.04
CA LEU A 363 -6.70 1.90 0.18
C LEU A 363 -7.38 1.07 -0.90
N SER A 364 -8.60 1.42 -1.34
CA SER A 364 -9.27 0.71 -2.43
C SER A 364 -8.47 0.76 -3.72
N ILE A 365 -7.89 1.92 -4.07
CA ILE A 365 -7.01 2.04 -5.23
C ILE A 365 -5.73 1.21 -5.03
N PHE A 366 -5.07 1.31 -3.88
CA PHE A 366 -3.81 0.59 -3.65
C PHE A 366 -4.00 -0.94 -3.66
N LEU A 367 -5.03 -1.45 -2.96
CA LEU A 367 -5.36 -2.87 -2.93
C LEU A 367 -5.87 -3.38 -4.28
N GLY A 368 -6.63 -2.55 -5.01
CA GLY A 368 -7.04 -2.87 -6.38
C GLY A 368 -5.84 -3.01 -7.31
N GLY A 369 -4.85 -2.11 -7.19
CA GLY A 369 -3.58 -2.27 -7.89
C GLY A 369 -2.91 -3.59 -7.52
N PHE A 370 -2.78 -3.88 -6.21
CA PHE A 370 -2.10 -5.09 -5.72
C PHE A 370 -2.74 -6.37 -6.27
N LEU A 371 -4.07 -6.37 -6.38
CA LEU A 371 -4.79 -7.45 -7.04
C LEU A 371 -4.38 -7.59 -8.51
N LEU A 372 -4.39 -6.50 -9.29
CA LEU A 372 -3.99 -6.56 -10.70
C LEU A 372 -2.55 -7.02 -10.89
N TRP A 373 -1.64 -6.54 -10.05
CA TRP A 373 -0.25 -7.01 -9.99
C TRP A 373 -0.13 -8.51 -9.73
N HIS A 374 -0.92 -9.03 -8.80
CA HIS A 374 -0.92 -10.46 -8.47
C HIS A 374 -1.48 -11.30 -9.63
N LEU A 375 -2.57 -10.86 -10.25
CA LEU A 375 -3.16 -11.52 -11.42
C LEU A 375 -2.20 -11.52 -12.62
N ASP A 376 -1.44 -10.44 -12.83
CA ASP A 376 -0.41 -10.35 -13.88
C ASP A 376 0.63 -11.47 -13.73
N ARG A 377 1.07 -11.74 -12.49
CA ARG A 377 2.05 -12.78 -12.20
C ARG A 377 1.50 -14.19 -12.34
N GLU A 378 0.36 -14.48 -11.72
CA GLU A 378 -0.18 -15.85 -11.65
C GLU A 378 -0.83 -16.30 -12.96
N HIS A 379 -1.45 -15.38 -13.71
CA HIS A 379 -2.23 -15.70 -14.91
C HIS A 379 -1.60 -15.19 -16.21
N CYS A 380 -0.28 -14.98 -16.22
CA CYS A 380 0.39 -14.37 -17.36
C CYS A 380 0.17 -15.11 -18.69
N HIS A 381 0.23 -16.44 -18.70
CA HIS A 381 0.01 -17.23 -19.92
C HIS A 381 -1.39 -16.99 -20.51
N THR A 382 -2.42 -16.94 -19.66
CA THR A 382 -3.80 -16.66 -20.07
C THR A 382 -3.94 -15.24 -20.59
N LEU A 383 -3.35 -14.25 -19.91
CA LEU A 383 -3.37 -12.84 -20.32
C LEU A 383 -2.68 -12.63 -21.68
N ARG A 384 -1.53 -13.26 -21.92
CA ARG A 384 -0.82 -13.27 -23.21
C ARG A 384 -1.69 -13.85 -24.33
N ASN A 385 -2.37 -14.97 -24.08
CA ASN A 385 -3.26 -15.58 -25.07
C ASN A 385 -4.44 -14.68 -25.41
N TRP A 386 -5.06 -14.05 -24.42
CA TRP A 386 -6.15 -13.11 -24.64
C TRP A 386 -5.67 -11.86 -25.40
N ARG A 387 -4.49 -11.31 -25.08
CA ARG A 387 -3.90 -10.18 -25.83
C ARG A 387 -3.68 -10.50 -27.31
N ARG A 388 -3.22 -11.71 -27.62
CA ARG A 388 -3.04 -12.17 -29.01
C ARG A 388 -4.35 -12.33 -29.77
N GLN A 389 -5.41 -12.78 -29.10
CA GLN A 389 -6.74 -12.90 -29.71
C GLN A 389 -7.41 -11.54 -29.95
N ILE A 390 -7.22 -10.60 -29.02
CA ILE A 390 -7.85 -9.28 -29.04
C ILE A 390 -7.09 -8.31 -29.96
N GLY A 391 -5.76 -8.37 -29.99
CA GLY A 391 -4.91 -7.45 -30.75
C GLY A 391 -4.79 -6.06 -30.13
N MET A 392 -3.94 -5.21 -30.71
CA MET A 392 -3.75 -3.83 -30.31
C MET A 392 -4.79 -2.90 -30.94
N PRO A 393 -5.19 -1.80 -30.27
CA PRO A 393 -4.69 -1.32 -28.98
C PRO A 393 -5.38 -1.95 -27.76
N TRP A 394 -6.44 -2.74 -27.96
CA TRP A 394 -7.28 -3.27 -26.89
C TRP A 394 -6.55 -4.24 -25.95
N GLY A 395 -5.51 -4.92 -26.45
CA GLY A 395 -4.60 -5.72 -25.64
C GLY A 395 -3.91 -4.94 -24.52
N PHE A 396 -3.73 -3.61 -24.66
CA PHE A 396 -3.11 -2.77 -23.63
C PHE A 396 -3.91 -2.74 -22.33
N PHE A 397 -5.24 -2.99 -22.37
CA PHE A 397 -6.04 -3.07 -21.16
C PHE A 397 -5.73 -4.31 -20.32
N LEU A 398 -5.12 -5.34 -20.91
CA LEU A 398 -4.70 -6.55 -20.23
C LEU A 398 -3.26 -6.49 -19.69
N GLU A 399 -2.56 -5.36 -19.83
CA GLU A 399 -1.28 -5.09 -19.16
C GLU A 399 -1.54 -4.75 -17.69
N LEU A 400 -1.84 -5.78 -16.90
CA LEU A 400 -2.28 -5.60 -15.52
C LEU A 400 -1.17 -4.99 -14.64
N HIS A 401 0.10 -5.26 -14.96
CA HIS A 401 1.24 -4.58 -14.33
C HIS A 401 1.28 -3.06 -14.60
N GLY A 402 0.89 -2.62 -15.80
CA GLY A 402 0.76 -1.20 -16.12
C GLY A 402 -0.34 -0.51 -15.31
N TRP A 403 -1.46 -1.20 -15.09
CA TRP A 403 -2.52 -0.72 -14.18
C TRP A 403 -2.06 -0.65 -12.73
N TRP A 404 -1.22 -1.59 -12.29
CA TRP A 404 -0.59 -1.53 -10.98
C TRP A 404 0.18 -0.23 -10.77
N HIS A 405 0.96 0.23 -11.76
CA HIS A 405 1.65 1.53 -11.67
C HIS A 405 0.66 2.70 -11.54
N ILE A 406 -0.38 2.73 -12.36
CA ILE A 406 -1.38 3.81 -12.32
C ILE A 406 -2.05 3.87 -10.93
N MET A 407 -2.45 2.72 -10.41
CA MET A 407 -3.19 2.62 -9.15
C MET A 407 -2.28 2.88 -7.96
N THR A 408 -1.14 2.22 -7.84
CA THR A 408 -0.22 2.45 -6.71
C THR A 408 0.41 3.82 -6.72
N GLY A 409 0.71 4.38 -7.90
CA GLY A 409 1.12 5.76 -8.04
C GLY A 409 0.06 6.70 -7.48
N THR A 410 -1.18 6.56 -7.92
CA THR A 410 -2.29 7.36 -7.39
C THR A 410 -2.46 7.17 -5.88
N GLY A 411 -2.45 5.92 -5.38
CA GLY A 411 -2.57 5.61 -3.96
C GLY A 411 -1.45 6.23 -3.11
N GLY A 412 -0.21 6.17 -3.59
CA GLY A 412 0.94 6.79 -2.94
C GLY A 412 0.83 8.32 -2.88
N TYR A 413 0.37 8.96 -3.95
CA TYR A 413 0.08 10.39 -3.96
C TYR A 413 -1.01 10.75 -2.94
N PHE A 414 -2.12 10.01 -2.93
CA PHE A 414 -3.19 10.19 -1.94
C PHE A 414 -2.68 10.07 -0.50
N TYR A 415 -1.80 9.10 -0.25
CA TYR A 415 -1.20 8.91 1.06
C TYR A 415 -0.31 10.08 1.48
N ILE A 416 0.56 10.60 0.60
CA ILE A 416 1.42 11.75 0.92
C ILE A 416 0.57 13.02 1.15
N VAL A 417 -0.47 13.27 0.34
CA VAL A 417 -1.41 14.39 0.54
C VAL A 417 -2.15 14.23 1.86
N TRP A 418 -2.63 13.03 2.18
CA TRP A 418 -3.29 12.75 3.46
C TRP A 418 -2.35 12.98 4.65
N CYS A 419 -1.10 12.53 4.58
CA CYS A 419 -0.08 12.82 5.62
C CYS A 419 0.21 14.33 5.74
N THR A 420 0.21 15.05 4.62
CA THR A 420 0.38 16.51 4.59
C THR A 420 -0.76 17.20 5.32
N TRP A 421 -2.01 16.80 5.02
CA TRP A 421 -3.19 17.33 5.70
C TRP A 421 -3.19 17.01 7.19
N LEU A 422 -2.84 15.77 7.55
CA LEU A 422 -2.69 15.34 8.93
C LEU A 422 -1.65 16.18 9.66
N ARG A 423 -0.51 16.50 9.05
CA ARG A 423 0.53 17.34 9.67
C ARG A 423 0.04 18.74 10.00
N HIS A 424 -0.68 19.39 9.09
CA HIS A 424 -1.24 20.72 9.36
C HIS A 424 -2.29 20.67 10.48
N CYS A 425 -3.09 19.62 10.53
CA CYS A 425 -4.05 19.41 11.62
C CYS A 425 -3.37 19.18 12.97
N LEU A 426 -2.31 18.37 13.02
CA LEU A 426 -1.53 18.13 14.24
C LEU A 426 -0.80 19.39 14.73
N ASN A 427 -0.47 20.31 13.83
CA ASN A 427 0.17 21.60 14.13
C ASN A 427 -0.85 22.71 14.45
N TYR A 428 -2.13 22.41 14.57
CA TYR A 428 -3.23 23.37 14.80
C TYR A 428 -3.32 24.47 13.73
N ARG A 429 -3.01 24.15 12.47
CA ARG A 429 -3.08 25.07 11.32
C ARG A 429 -4.26 24.78 10.40
N GLN A 430 -5.35 24.21 10.92
CA GLN A 430 -6.54 23.89 10.11
C GLN A 430 -7.24 25.14 9.54
N ASP A 431 -7.00 26.31 10.14
CA ASP A 431 -7.59 27.58 9.67
C ASP A 431 -6.76 28.26 8.58
N ASP A 432 -5.48 27.91 8.47
CA ASP A 432 -4.57 28.47 7.46
C ASP A 432 -4.53 27.60 6.19
N TYR A 433 -5.00 26.36 6.26
CA TYR A 433 -4.92 25.38 5.19
C TYR A 433 -6.25 24.68 4.98
N GLU A 434 -6.50 24.28 3.74
CA GLU A 434 -7.67 23.49 3.39
C GLU A 434 -7.30 22.32 2.48
N LEU A 435 -8.04 21.21 2.64
CA LEU A 435 -7.95 20.06 1.75
C LEU A 435 -9.00 20.21 0.64
N ILE A 436 -8.52 20.52 -0.57
CA ILE A 436 -9.34 20.69 -1.77
C ILE A 436 -9.47 19.34 -2.47
N TRP A 437 -10.66 18.75 -2.40
CA TRP A 437 -11.00 17.50 -3.09
C TRP A 437 -12.47 17.50 -3.54
N PRO A 438 -12.81 18.25 -4.61
CA PRO A 438 -14.20 18.50 -4.99
C PRO A 438 -14.90 17.27 -5.57
N ARG A 439 -14.16 16.34 -6.18
CA ARG A 439 -14.70 15.11 -6.80
C ARG A 439 -13.82 13.92 -6.46
N TRP A 440 -14.39 12.73 -6.32
CA TRP A 440 -13.63 11.52 -6.00
C TRP A 440 -12.56 11.16 -7.05
N LEU A 441 -12.78 11.53 -8.32
CA LEU A 441 -11.83 11.36 -9.42
C LEU A 441 -10.78 12.48 -9.52
N SER A 442 -10.96 13.59 -8.80
CA SER A 442 -9.97 14.67 -8.79
C SER A 442 -8.81 14.32 -7.86
N MET A 443 -7.61 14.78 -8.21
CA MET A 443 -6.42 14.58 -7.37
C MET A 443 -6.45 15.57 -6.21
N PRO A 444 -6.51 15.13 -4.94
CA PRO A 444 -6.59 16.02 -3.79
C PRO A 444 -5.34 16.89 -3.68
N VAL A 445 -5.50 18.09 -3.15
CA VAL A 445 -4.42 19.05 -2.89
C VAL A 445 -4.67 19.73 -1.56
N VAL A 446 -3.63 19.93 -0.77
CA VAL A 446 -3.68 20.80 0.40
C VAL A 446 -3.19 22.17 -0.05
N SER A 447 -4.01 23.19 0.10
CA SER A 447 -3.68 24.57 -0.29
C SER A 447 -3.67 25.46 0.94
N ARG A 448 -2.81 26.47 0.96
CA ARG A 448 -2.93 27.55 1.94
C ARG A 448 -4.16 28.40 1.59
N GLN A 449 -4.98 28.74 2.58
CA GLN A 449 -6.09 29.66 2.40
C GLN A 449 -5.53 31.07 2.13
N CYS A 450 -5.92 31.68 1.01
CA CYS A 450 -5.68 33.11 0.81
C CYS A 450 -6.59 33.87 1.77
N ARG A 451 -6.03 34.44 2.84
CA ARG A 451 -6.75 35.48 3.60
C ARG A 451 -7.14 36.57 2.62
N SER A 452 -8.44 36.78 2.40
CA SER A 452 -8.92 37.98 1.73
C SER A 452 -8.35 39.18 2.49
N ARG A 453 -7.44 39.93 1.85
CA ARG A 453 -7.06 41.27 2.29
C ARG A 453 -8.31 42.14 2.07
N GLY A 454 -9.20 42.15 3.05
CA GLY A 454 -10.47 42.86 3.00
C GLY A 454 -11.04 42.99 4.40
N THR A 455 -10.75 44.15 5.01
CA THR A 455 -11.47 44.80 6.12
C THR A 455 -11.73 43.94 7.37
N ASP A 456 -10.78 43.97 8.32
CA ASP A 456 -10.99 44.78 9.52
C ASP A 456 -9.72 44.78 10.39
N ASP A 457 -9.14 45.97 10.47
CA ASP A 457 -8.16 46.37 11.44
C ASP A 457 -8.85 46.48 12.81
N HIS A 458 -8.78 45.41 13.60
CA HIS A 458 -8.78 45.56 15.05
C HIS A 458 -7.91 44.47 15.68
N GLY A 459 -6.72 44.90 16.08
CA GLY A 459 -5.72 44.06 16.71
C GLY A 459 -6.23 43.32 17.94
N MET A 460 -5.81 42.06 18.05
CA MET A 460 -5.45 41.51 19.36
C MET A 460 -4.30 40.53 19.18
N HIS A 461 -3.10 40.99 19.51
CA HIS A 461 -1.94 40.16 19.75
C HIS A 461 -2.32 39.07 20.77
N LYS A 462 -2.45 37.81 20.33
CA LYS A 462 -2.39 36.66 21.23
C LYS A 462 -1.13 35.87 20.94
N SER A 463 -0.08 36.24 21.66
CA SER A 463 1.05 35.35 21.95
C SER A 463 0.51 34.08 22.61
N LYS A 464 0.63 32.93 21.94
CA LYS A 464 0.46 31.62 22.57
C LYS A 464 1.83 30.95 22.64
N LYS A 465 2.24 30.69 23.88
CA LYS A 465 3.45 29.99 24.30
C LYS A 465 3.66 28.70 23.52
N GLN A 466 4.88 28.53 23.02
CA GLN A 466 5.47 27.21 22.79
C GLN A 466 5.58 26.48 24.14
N ILE A 467 5.04 25.27 24.21
CA ILE A 467 5.43 24.21 25.16
C ILE A 467 5.60 22.93 24.36
#